data_AF-A0A350ETG9-F1
#
_entry.id   AF-A0A350ETG9-F1
#
_cell.length_a   1.000
_cell.length_b   1.000
_cell.length_c   1.000
_cell.angle_alpha   90.00
_cell.angle_beta   90.00
_cell.angle_gamma   90.00
#
_symmetry.space_group_name_H-M   'P 1'
#
loop_
_entity.id
_entity.type
_entity.pdbx_description
1 polymer ?
#
loop_
_entity_poly.entity_id
_entity_poly.type
_entity_poly.pdbx_seq_one_letter_code
_entity_poly.pdbx_strand_id
1 'polypeptide(L)'
;ALNTTGLFVDGSTGVPSRYLPPDRGEPIEYIVDVATLPAGMTQGQAMAALTNSLNAWSAVTSLQFKFIGFETFTQASPTITIKDGRLRIQLHDSFNYISNPSTLGIGGRNYAVSSAFPNGGMGGRVNAQEFYPNNFGYVVMNHRPTSMQNVKTYEEVLCHELGHSLGLAHSSENPGEPNAVLKQAMMYFQVHADNRGATLGSYDPPIVQKVHPQGNTPPYGYSRVMDIVTASPQPNVAGVNSVGATGYDLQGDSLTTSLVSSSANNGSFALVGGLLKYTANFPVDAPNRFDPAGSQAWESAFLRFNDGVHASPYVTVRVLSYHLDTRPAGASDGIPDGWAQTNFGSITPSSAAKTRAQDDYDGDGLTNLEEWLAGTGPATSNSRLQISTFDGSTLNFAARPYEVYEVVGSTDFSTWTRSGTPVLPLTTTGTRDGLGASTGHKFFQVRRVP
;
A
#
# COMPACT_ATOMS: atom_id res chain seq x y z
N ALA A 1 15.36 12.95 16.75
CA ALA A 1 16.24 14.12 16.74
C ALA A 1 15.78 15.06 15.63
N LEU A 2 15.79 16.38 15.88
CA LEU A 2 15.63 17.39 14.82
C LEU A 2 16.77 17.20 13.82
N ASN A 3 16.46 16.86 12.57
CA ASN A 3 17.46 16.87 11.52
C ASN A 3 17.42 18.23 10.81
N THR A 4 18.46 18.56 10.04
CA THR A 4 18.53 19.78 9.23
C THR A 4 17.47 19.82 8.10
N THR A 5 16.72 18.74 7.90
CA THR A 5 15.73 18.65 6.81
C THR A 5 14.33 19.09 7.24
N GLY A 6 14.09 19.32 8.53
CA GLY A 6 12.77 19.63 9.10
C GLY A 6 11.87 18.41 9.33
N LEU A 7 12.44 17.20 9.26
CA LEU A 7 11.69 15.95 9.36
C LEU A 7 12.10 15.19 10.60
N PHE A 8 11.17 14.43 11.16
CA PHE A 8 11.53 13.42 12.13
C PHE A 8 12.16 12.22 11.43
N VAL A 9 13.28 11.77 11.99
CA VAL A 9 14.04 10.61 11.49
C VAL A 9 14.21 9.54 12.54
N ASP A 10 14.39 8.32 12.08
CA ASP A 10 14.87 7.22 12.90
C ASP A 10 16.25 7.58 13.49
N GLY A 11 16.41 7.33 14.79
CA GLY A 11 17.61 7.74 15.53
C GLY A 11 18.87 6.96 15.15
N SER A 12 18.73 5.77 14.55
CA SER A 12 19.85 4.90 14.20
C SER A 12 20.29 5.05 12.74
N THR A 13 19.33 5.26 11.84
CA THR A 13 19.55 5.26 10.39
C THR A 13 19.45 6.66 9.78
N GLY A 14 18.85 7.62 10.47
CA GLY A 14 18.60 8.96 9.94
C GLY A 14 17.51 9.01 8.86
N VAL A 15 16.78 7.91 8.64
CA VAL A 15 15.75 7.79 7.61
C VAL A 15 14.39 8.27 8.16
N PRO A 16 13.69 9.19 7.47
CA PRO A 16 12.34 9.61 7.83
C PRO A 16 11.28 8.56 7.47
N SER A 17 10.05 8.75 7.91
CA SER A 17 8.93 7.84 7.63
C SER A 17 7.73 8.58 7.02
N ARG A 18 6.89 7.86 6.27
CA ARG A 18 5.73 8.44 5.59
C ARG A 18 4.57 7.47 5.36
N TYR A 19 3.40 8.03 5.06
CA TYR A 19 2.24 7.26 4.59
C TYR A 19 2.36 6.88 3.10
N LEU A 20 1.90 5.68 2.76
CA LEU A 20 1.90 5.15 1.38
C LEU A 20 0.56 5.21 0.64
N PRO A 21 -0.63 5.14 1.29
CA PRO A 21 -1.91 5.27 0.57
C PRO A 21 -1.98 6.47 -0.40
N PRO A 22 -1.43 7.66 -0.07
CA PRO A 22 -1.46 8.80 -0.99
C PRO A 22 -0.79 8.56 -2.35
N ASP A 23 0.20 7.67 -2.43
CA ASP A 23 0.85 7.28 -3.70
C ASP A 23 -0.10 6.56 -4.66
N ARG A 24 -1.19 6.01 -4.13
CA ARG A 24 -2.27 5.34 -4.87
C ARG A 24 -3.49 6.23 -5.04
N GLY A 25 -3.44 7.48 -4.57
CA GLY A 25 -4.60 8.36 -4.51
C GLY A 25 -5.62 7.88 -3.48
N GLU A 26 -5.19 7.04 -2.53
CA GLU A 26 -6.03 6.55 -1.46
C GLU A 26 -5.89 7.47 -0.22
N PRO A 27 -6.96 7.73 0.51
CA PRO A 27 -6.91 8.57 1.69
C PRO A 27 -6.23 7.86 2.86
N ILE A 28 -5.63 8.65 3.75
CA ILE A 28 -5.28 8.21 5.10
C ILE A 28 -6.59 8.17 5.90
N GLU A 29 -7.00 6.98 6.32
CA GLU A 29 -8.16 6.80 7.18
C GLU A 29 -7.86 7.30 8.59
N TYR A 30 -8.84 7.94 9.22
CA TYR A 30 -8.72 8.39 10.61
C TYR A 30 -9.99 8.13 11.44
N ILE A 31 -9.74 7.82 12.71
CA ILE A 31 -10.73 7.67 13.76
C ILE A 31 -10.50 8.74 14.82
N VAL A 32 -11.60 9.20 15.43
CA VAL A 32 -11.56 10.29 16.40
C VAL A 32 -12.19 9.86 17.71
N ASP A 33 -11.46 10.06 18.80
CA ASP A 33 -11.99 9.99 20.16
C ASP A 33 -12.36 11.39 20.65
N VAL A 34 -13.65 11.58 20.89
CA VAL A 34 -14.28 12.82 21.37
C VAL A 34 -14.85 12.65 22.79
N ALA A 35 -14.47 11.61 23.52
CA ALA A 35 -15.03 11.28 24.83
C ALA A 35 -14.91 12.41 25.86
N THR A 36 -13.91 13.28 25.70
CA THR A 36 -13.77 14.50 26.48
C THR A 36 -13.29 15.61 25.57
N LEU A 37 -13.70 16.85 25.85
CA LEU A 37 -13.30 18.05 25.12
C LEU A 37 -12.94 19.15 26.12
N PRO A 38 -12.20 20.19 25.70
CA PRO A 38 -12.02 21.39 26.52
C PRO A 38 -13.34 21.95 27.03
N ALA A 39 -13.32 22.52 28.24
CA ALA A 39 -14.53 23.08 28.84
C ALA A 39 -15.18 24.12 27.93
N GLY A 40 -16.49 24.00 27.70
CA GLY A 40 -17.25 24.88 26.81
C GLY A 40 -17.10 24.59 25.31
N MET A 41 -16.23 23.65 24.91
CA MET A 41 -16.08 23.25 23.52
C MET A 41 -17.12 22.19 23.12
N THR A 42 -17.85 22.46 22.04
CA THR A 42 -18.77 21.49 21.44
C THR A 42 -18.02 20.51 20.52
N GLN A 43 -18.57 19.31 20.33
CA GLN A 43 -18.06 18.35 19.35
C GLN A 43 -18.01 18.94 17.94
N GLY A 44 -19.00 19.75 17.56
CA GLY A 44 -19.01 20.43 16.26
C GLY A 44 -17.83 21.38 16.06
N GLN A 45 -17.48 22.17 17.09
CA GLN A 45 -16.31 23.05 17.05
C GLN A 45 -15.00 22.25 16.97
N ALA A 46 -14.87 21.19 17.76
CA ALA A 46 -13.68 20.34 17.76
C ALA A 46 -13.48 19.64 16.39
N MET A 47 -14.56 19.12 15.80
CA MET A 47 -14.52 18.49 14.48
C MET A 47 -14.28 19.48 13.35
N ALA A 48 -14.79 20.71 13.46
CA ALA A 48 -14.48 21.78 12.52
C ALA A 48 -12.99 22.15 12.58
N ALA A 49 -12.43 22.30 13.79
CA ALA A 49 -11.01 22.54 13.98
C ALA A 49 -10.15 21.41 13.39
N LEU A 50 -10.53 20.15 13.59
CA LEU A 50 -9.86 19.00 12.98
C LEU A 50 -9.92 19.04 11.45
N THR A 51 -11.11 19.28 10.90
CA THR A 51 -11.32 19.33 9.44
C THR A 51 -10.48 20.46 8.82
N ASN A 52 -10.47 21.65 9.44
CA ASN A 52 -9.63 22.78 9.00
C ASN A 52 -8.15 22.40 9.01
N SER A 53 -7.70 21.70 10.06
CA SER A 53 -6.31 21.26 10.21
C SER A 53 -5.88 20.24 9.15
N LEU A 54 -6.72 19.23 8.88
CA LEU A 54 -6.48 18.26 7.81
C LEU A 54 -6.51 18.92 6.42
N ASN A 55 -7.44 19.86 6.21
CA ASN A 55 -7.54 20.61 4.96
C ASN A 55 -6.32 21.50 4.73
N ALA A 56 -5.75 22.11 5.77
CA ALA A 56 -4.55 22.93 5.65
C ALA A 56 -3.37 22.13 5.08
N TRP A 57 -3.15 20.90 5.57
CA TRP A 57 -2.12 20.01 5.05
C TRP A 57 -2.46 19.45 3.66
N SER A 58 -3.72 19.09 3.42
CA SER A 58 -4.18 18.59 2.12
C SER A 58 -4.10 19.65 1.02
N ALA A 59 -4.31 20.93 1.36
CA ALA A 59 -4.25 22.03 0.41
C ALA A 59 -2.85 22.23 -0.20
N VAL A 60 -1.80 21.76 0.47
CA VAL A 60 -0.40 21.92 0.05
C VAL A 60 0.28 20.60 -0.29
N THR A 61 -0.44 19.48 -0.33
CA THR A 61 0.10 18.14 -0.62
C THR A 61 -0.87 17.35 -1.50
N SER A 62 -0.50 16.12 -1.88
CA SER A 62 -1.43 15.15 -2.49
C SER A 62 -2.29 14.41 -1.47
N LEU A 63 -2.15 14.72 -0.17
CA LEU A 63 -2.81 13.99 0.89
C LEU A 63 -4.33 14.10 0.78
N GLN A 64 -4.99 12.98 1.05
CA GLN A 64 -6.42 12.90 1.26
C GLN A 64 -6.66 12.23 2.61
N PHE A 65 -7.73 12.62 3.28
CA PHE A 65 -8.12 12.05 4.57
C PHE A 65 -9.55 11.57 4.53
N LYS A 66 -9.82 10.44 5.17
CA LYS A 66 -11.16 9.85 5.24
C LYS A 66 -11.53 9.59 6.69
N PHE A 67 -12.55 10.30 7.16
CA PHE A 67 -13.17 10.00 8.44
C PHE A 67 -13.91 8.67 8.34
N ILE A 68 -13.57 7.72 9.20
CA ILE A 68 -14.23 6.40 9.21
C ILE A 68 -15.08 6.16 10.46
N GLY A 69 -15.05 7.06 11.43
CA GLY A 69 -15.97 7.02 12.57
C GLY A 69 -15.38 7.54 13.88
N PHE A 70 -16.26 7.67 14.86
CA PHE A 70 -15.88 7.92 16.25
C PHE A 70 -15.59 6.59 16.95
N GLU A 71 -14.59 6.60 17.82
CA GLU A 71 -14.25 5.48 18.68
C GLU A 71 -13.84 6.02 20.05
N THR A 72 -14.41 5.46 21.12
CA THR A 72 -13.93 5.74 22.48
C THR A 72 -12.73 4.85 22.75
N PHE A 73 -11.54 5.43 22.81
CA PHE A 73 -10.33 4.68 23.10
C PHE A 73 -10.34 4.20 24.55
N THR A 74 -9.71 3.06 24.78
CA THR A 74 -9.56 2.47 26.12
C THR A 74 -8.18 2.74 26.73
N GLN A 75 -7.30 3.37 25.97
CA GLN A 75 -5.93 3.76 26.32
C GLN A 75 -5.49 4.93 25.43
N ALA A 76 -4.35 5.56 25.75
CA ALA A 76 -3.85 6.67 24.95
C ALA A 76 -3.59 6.26 23.49
N SER A 77 -3.98 7.10 22.52
CA SER A 77 -3.77 6.82 21.08
C SER A 77 -2.34 6.38 20.68
N PRO A 78 -1.24 6.85 21.31
CA PRO A 78 0.12 6.40 20.98
C PRO A 78 0.40 4.96 21.40
N THR A 79 -0.35 4.41 22.35
CA THR A 79 -0.17 3.03 22.85
C THR A 79 -1.03 2.03 22.10
N ILE A 80 -1.96 2.47 21.26
CA ILE A 80 -2.74 1.61 20.36
C ILE A 80 -1.85 1.21 19.18
N THR A 81 -1.22 0.04 19.28
CA THR A 81 -0.16 -0.41 18.36
C THR A 81 -0.65 -1.19 17.14
N ILE A 82 -1.95 -1.10 16.82
CA ILE A 82 -2.53 -1.76 15.64
C ILE A 82 -1.94 -1.11 14.37
N LYS A 83 -1.33 -1.94 13.51
CA LYS A 83 -0.60 -1.53 12.30
C LYS A 83 -1.49 -1.52 11.06
N ASP A 84 -2.57 -0.75 11.12
CA ASP A 84 -3.59 -0.65 10.06
C ASP A 84 -3.43 0.59 9.18
N GLY A 85 -2.36 1.36 9.35
CA GLY A 85 -2.08 2.57 8.58
C GLY A 85 -2.96 3.77 8.96
N ARG A 86 -3.77 3.67 10.02
CA ARG A 86 -4.71 4.72 10.41
C ARG A 86 -4.08 5.83 11.24
N LEU A 87 -4.71 6.99 11.20
CA LEU A 87 -4.44 8.11 12.11
C LEU A 87 -5.45 8.10 13.26
N ARG A 88 -4.95 8.04 14.49
CA ARG A 88 -5.76 7.96 15.72
C ARG A 88 -5.77 9.31 16.43
N ILE A 89 -6.89 10.00 16.38
CA ILE A 89 -6.98 11.38 16.88
C ILE A 89 -7.73 11.37 18.21
N GLN A 90 -6.99 11.56 19.30
CA GLN A 90 -7.57 11.65 20.65
C GLN A 90 -7.67 13.14 21.04
N LEU A 91 -8.89 13.66 21.13
CA LEU A 91 -9.14 15.07 21.39
C LEU A 91 -9.05 15.45 22.89
N HIS A 92 -8.53 14.54 23.70
CA HIS A 92 -8.34 14.69 25.14
C HIS A 92 -7.09 13.94 25.63
N ASP A 93 -6.84 14.03 26.94
CA ASP A 93 -5.72 13.39 27.63
C ASP A 93 -6.22 12.72 28.92
N SER A 94 -7.32 11.97 28.82
CA SER A 94 -7.95 11.33 30.00
C SER A 94 -7.11 10.19 30.57
N PHE A 95 -6.10 9.72 29.82
CA PHE A 95 -5.15 8.69 30.22
C PHE A 95 -3.87 9.26 30.85
N ASN A 96 -3.74 10.58 31.00
CA ASN A 96 -2.55 11.26 31.53
C ASN A 96 -1.26 10.87 30.79
N TYR A 97 -1.34 10.77 29.47
CA TYR A 97 -0.18 10.52 28.61
C TYR A 97 0.72 11.75 28.56
N ILE A 98 0.12 12.95 28.57
CA ILE A 98 0.85 14.21 28.62
C ILE A 98 1.24 14.49 30.07
N SER A 99 2.51 14.27 30.40
CA SER A 99 3.03 14.45 31.76
C SER A 99 3.54 15.86 32.05
N ASN A 100 3.96 16.61 31.02
CA ASN A 100 4.42 17.98 31.17
C ASN A 100 3.22 18.96 31.10
N PRO A 101 2.97 19.77 32.15
CA PRO A 101 1.82 20.68 32.19
C PRO A 101 1.86 21.78 31.13
N SER A 102 3.02 22.07 30.53
CA SER A 102 3.16 23.08 29.45
C SER A 102 2.92 22.50 28.05
N THR A 103 2.78 21.18 27.92
CA THR A 103 2.52 20.52 26.63
C THR A 103 1.02 20.55 26.34
N LEU A 104 0.66 21.11 25.18
CA LEU A 104 -0.73 21.29 24.76
C LEU A 104 -1.25 20.14 23.88
N GLY A 105 -0.34 19.40 23.26
CA GLY A 105 -0.65 18.22 22.47
C GLY A 105 0.60 17.37 22.26
N ILE A 106 0.40 16.14 21.80
CA ILE A 106 1.46 15.27 21.31
C ILE A 106 0.96 14.55 20.06
N GLY A 107 1.58 14.85 18.93
CA GLY A 107 1.44 14.15 17.67
C GLY A 107 2.62 13.24 17.38
N GLY A 108 2.41 12.22 16.58
CA GLY A 108 3.49 11.34 16.19
C GLY A 108 3.05 10.17 15.34
N ARG A 109 4.00 9.26 15.11
CA ARG A 109 3.77 8.08 14.28
C ARG A 109 4.65 6.91 14.71
N ASN A 110 4.17 5.73 14.34
CA ASN A 110 4.96 4.51 14.36
C ASN A 110 5.27 4.11 12.91
N TYR A 111 6.44 3.52 12.68
CA TYR A 111 6.92 3.13 11.36
C TYR A 111 7.66 1.79 11.42
N ALA A 112 7.82 1.14 10.28
CA ALA A 112 8.54 -0.12 10.17
C ALA A 112 9.96 0.10 9.64
N VAL A 113 10.96 -0.27 10.43
CA VAL A 113 12.37 -0.35 10.02
C VAL A 113 12.67 -1.74 9.47
N SER A 114 13.54 -1.83 8.48
CA SER A 114 13.98 -3.10 7.90
C SER A 114 15.48 -3.27 8.08
N SER A 115 15.90 -4.42 8.62
CA SER A 115 17.33 -4.79 8.68
C SER A 115 17.90 -5.15 7.31
N ALA A 116 17.07 -5.64 6.39
CA ALA A 116 17.46 -5.90 5.00
C ALA A 116 17.65 -4.60 4.21
N PHE A 117 16.97 -3.53 4.62
CA PHE A 117 17.04 -2.21 4.00
C PHE A 117 17.26 -1.12 5.06
N PRO A 118 18.46 -1.09 5.68
CA PRO A 118 18.76 -0.18 6.79
C PRO A 118 18.86 1.29 6.34
N ASN A 119 18.94 1.55 5.03
CA ASN A 119 18.98 2.90 4.48
C ASN A 119 17.61 3.38 3.93
N GLY A 120 16.52 2.69 4.30
CA GLY A 120 15.17 3.03 3.85
C GLY A 120 14.76 2.38 2.52
N GLY A 121 13.76 2.94 1.86
CA GLY A 121 13.21 2.49 0.58
C GLY A 121 11.97 1.60 0.70
N MET A 122 11.69 1.06 1.89
CA MET A 122 10.42 0.39 2.18
C MET A 122 9.22 1.36 2.17
N GLY A 123 9.46 2.66 2.36
CA GLY A 123 8.47 3.74 2.24
C GLY A 123 8.54 4.48 0.89
N GLY A 124 9.31 3.95 -0.07
CA GLY A 124 9.62 4.62 -1.32
C GLY A 124 10.64 5.75 -1.18
N ARG A 125 10.92 6.39 -2.32
CA ARG A 125 11.81 7.54 -2.42
C ARG A 125 11.07 8.74 -2.97
N VAL A 126 11.14 9.86 -2.26
CA VAL A 126 10.68 11.17 -2.76
C VAL A 126 11.92 12.00 -3.05
N ASN A 127 12.06 12.43 -4.30
CA ASN A 127 13.30 13.01 -4.83
C ASN A 127 14.50 12.11 -4.50
N ALA A 128 15.46 12.63 -3.72
CA ALA A 128 16.64 11.89 -3.26
C ALA A 128 16.46 11.24 -1.87
N GLN A 129 15.34 11.47 -1.18
CA GLN A 129 15.13 11.02 0.19
C GLN A 129 14.41 9.66 0.21
N GLU A 130 15.04 8.66 0.83
CA GLU A 130 14.44 7.36 1.13
C GLU A 130 13.59 7.43 2.40
N PHE A 131 12.52 6.63 2.47
CA PHE A 131 11.60 6.60 3.61
C PHE A 131 11.36 5.19 4.15
N TYR A 132 10.93 5.12 5.41
CA TYR A 132 10.23 3.98 5.98
C TYR A 132 8.70 4.15 5.88
N PRO A 133 7.93 3.06 5.78
CA PRO A 133 6.48 3.14 5.78
C PRO A 133 5.95 3.33 7.21
N ASN A 134 4.97 4.21 7.36
CA ASN A 134 4.22 4.37 8.60
C ASN A 134 3.32 3.15 8.86
N ASN A 135 3.31 2.67 10.10
CA ASN A 135 2.36 1.65 10.57
C ASN A 135 1.05 2.29 11.05
N PHE A 136 1.12 3.46 11.67
CA PHE A 136 -0.01 4.28 12.12
C PHE A 136 0.50 5.65 12.60
N GLY A 137 -0.42 6.61 12.74
CA GLY A 137 -0.17 7.91 13.36
C GLY A 137 -1.09 8.16 14.54
N TYR A 138 -0.75 9.12 15.38
CA TYR A 138 -1.53 9.45 16.56
C TYR A 138 -1.45 10.94 16.91
N VAL A 139 -2.52 11.45 17.50
CA VAL A 139 -2.57 12.74 18.18
C VAL A 139 -3.22 12.55 19.55
N VAL A 140 -2.69 13.23 20.56
CA VAL A 140 -3.27 13.40 21.90
C VAL A 140 -3.36 14.88 22.21
N MET A 141 -4.55 15.40 22.46
CA MET A 141 -4.76 16.82 22.78
C MET A 141 -4.93 17.01 24.29
N ASN A 142 -4.22 17.98 24.88
CA ASN A 142 -4.44 18.35 26.28
C ASN A 142 -5.71 19.19 26.42
N HIS A 143 -6.81 18.56 26.80
CA HIS A 143 -8.12 19.22 26.95
C HIS A 143 -8.25 20.16 28.17
N ARG A 144 -7.29 20.16 29.10
CA ARG A 144 -7.44 20.81 30.42
C ARG A 144 -7.10 22.31 30.46
N PRO A 145 -6.03 22.79 29.79
CA PRO A 145 -5.62 24.19 29.87
C PRO A 145 -6.71 25.15 29.38
N THR A 146 -6.81 26.32 30.02
CA THR A 146 -7.79 27.36 29.64
C THR A 146 -7.54 27.88 28.22
N SER A 147 -6.28 27.93 27.77
CA SER A 147 -5.92 28.28 26.39
C SER A 147 -6.60 27.37 25.36
N MET A 148 -6.79 26.09 25.67
CA MET A 148 -7.38 25.09 24.78
C MET A 148 -8.91 25.20 24.69
N GLN A 149 -9.54 26.06 25.52
CA GLN A 149 -10.97 26.40 25.37
C GLN A 149 -11.20 27.40 24.23
N ASN A 150 -10.16 28.14 23.81
CA ASN A 150 -10.21 28.95 22.59
C ASN A 150 -10.13 28.05 21.37
N VAL A 151 -11.17 28.04 20.54
CA VAL A 151 -11.26 27.17 19.35
C VAL A 151 -10.10 27.40 18.38
N LYS A 152 -9.62 28.64 18.20
CA LYS A 152 -8.51 28.93 17.29
C LYS A 152 -7.16 28.51 17.85
N THR A 153 -6.93 28.64 19.15
CA THR A 153 -5.74 28.07 19.79
C THR A 153 -5.75 26.54 19.73
N TYR A 154 -6.92 25.92 19.96
CA TYR A 154 -7.08 24.47 19.85
C TYR A 154 -6.83 23.96 18.42
N GLU A 155 -7.38 24.66 17.42
CA GLU A 155 -7.18 24.39 15.99
C GLU A 155 -5.70 24.52 15.59
N GLU A 156 -4.99 25.54 16.10
CA GLU A 156 -3.55 25.72 15.86
C GLU A 156 -2.74 24.53 16.42
N VAL A 157 -2.94 24.16 17.69
CA VAL A 157 -2.24 23.03 18.29
C VAL A 157 -2.58 21.72 17.56
N LEU A 158 -3.84 21.49 17.21
CA LEU A 158 -4.24 20.28 16.49
C LEU A 158 -3.57 20.20 15.10
N CYS A 159 -3.48 21.31 14.39
CA CYS A 159 -2.77 21.40 13.10
C CYS A 159 -1.27 21.09 13.25
N HIS A 160 -0.64 21.60 14.31
CA HIS A 160 0.75 21.30 14.66
C HIS A 160 0.98 19.80 14.93
N GLU A 161 0.16 19.18 15.79
CA GLU A 161 0.32 17.75 16.11
C GLU A 161 0.06 16.83 14.92
N LEU A 162 -0.82 17.23 14.00
CA LEU A 162 -1.00 16.53 12.73
C LEU A 162 0.27 16.61 11.87
N GLY A 163 0.98 17.73 11.86
CA GLY A 163 2.28 17.84 11.19
C GLY A 163 3.29 16.82 11.70
N HIS A 164 3.37 16.61 13.01
CA HIS A 164 4.18 15.54 13.60
C HIS A 164 3.77 14.14 13.16
N SER A 165 2.46 13.90 13.07
CA SER A 165 1.90 12.62 12.59
C SER A 165 2.25 12.37 11.11
N LEU A 166 2.38 13.43 10.32
CA LEU A 166 2.80 13.42 8.91
C LEU A 166 4.33 13.40 8.73
N GLY A 167 5.10 13.41 9.83
CA GLY A 167 6.56 13.23 9.80
C GLY A 167 7.39 14.50 9.94
N LEU A 168 6.78 15.66 10.19
CA LEU A 168 7.50 16.92 10.38
C LEU A 168 8.04 17.01 11.80
N ALA A 169 9.26 17.52 11.95
CA ALA A 169 9.79 17.93 13.24
C ALA A 169 9.55 19.43 13.45
N HIS A 170 9.86 19.93 14.66
CA HIS A 170 9.74 21.36 14.91
C HIS A 170 10.58 22.19 13.94
N SER A 171 10.08 23.37 13.55
CA SER A 171 10.85 24.35 12.79
C SER A 171 11.99 24.95 13.62
N SER A 172 11.74 25.13 14.92
CA SER A 172 12.68 25.59 15.93
C SER A 172 12.15 25.24 17.32
N GLU A 173 13.07 25.00 18.25
CA GLU A 173 12.80 24.85 19.70
C GLU A 173 13.36 26.02 20.52
N ASN A 174 13.75 27.11 19.86
CA ASN A 174 14.27 28.32 20.50
C ASN A 174 13.13 29.30 20.83
N PRO A 175 12.79 29.56 22.12
CA PRO A 175 11.74 30.51 22.50
C PRO A 175 11.98 31.94 21.95
N GLY A 176 13.25 32.29 21.75
CA GLY A 176 13.70 33.57 21.21
C GLY A 176 14.06 33.51 19.73
N GLU A 177 13.47 32.61 18.94
CA GLU A 177 13.81 32.38 17.53
C GLU A 177 13.89 33.70 16.73
N PRO A 178 15.08 34.12 16.26
CA PRO A 178 15.22 35.37 15.51
C PRO A 178 14.75 35.24 14.06
N ASN A 179 14.70 34.03 13.48
CA ASN A 179 14.23 33.83 12.13
C ASN A 179 12.69 33.83 12.09
N ALA A 180 12.12 34.91 11.54
CA ALA A 180 10.68 35.06 11.43
C ALA A 180 9.98 33.92 10.66
N VAL A 181 10.62 33.29 9.68
CA VAL A 181 10.03 32.17 8.92
C VAL A 181 9.90 30.93 9.80
N LEU A 182 10.94 30.61 10.59
CA LEU A 182 10.91 29.47 11.51
C LEU A 182 9.95 29.74 12.67
N LYS A 183 9.98 30.96 13.21
CA LYS A 183 9.12 31.36 14.33
C LYS A 183 7.65 31.36 13.95
N GLN A 184 7.29 31.77 12.73
CA GLN A 184 5.89 31.83 12.27
C GLN A 184 5.38 30.53 11.67
N ALA A 185 6.19 29.47 11.64
CA ALA A 185 5.80 28.16 11.16
C ALA A 185 4.69 27.55 12.05
N MET A 186 3.77 26.79 11.45
CA MET A 186 2.86 25.93 12.21
C MET A 186 3.66 24.95 13.07
N MET A 187 4.80 24.46 12.55
CA MET A 187 5.68 23.55 13.28
C MET A 187 6.61 24.22 14.31
N TYR A 188 6.44 25.50 14.64
CA TYR A 188 7.18 26.11 15.76
C TYR A 188 6.71 25.52 17.09
N PHE A 189 7.65 25.17 17.99
CA PHE A 189 7.35 24.39 19.19
C PHE A 189 6.43 25.09 20.22
N GLN A 190 6.23 26.41 20.10
CA GLN A 190 5.29 27.15 20.95
C GLN A 190 4.08 27.59 20.14
N VAL A 191 2.89 27.38 20.72
CA VAL A 191 1.66 27.95 20.19
C VAL A 191 1.74 29.48 20.17
N HIS A 192 1.25 30.08 19.10
CA HIS A 192 1.19 31.54 18.92
C HIS A 192 -0.02 32.13 19.64
N ALA A 193 -1.17 31.44 19.55
CA ALA A 193 -2.44 31.89 20.13
C ALA A 193 -2.87 33.30 19.66
N ASP A 194 -2.56 33.64 18.41
CA ASP A 194 -2.87 34.93 17.77
C ASP A 194 -4.09 34.86 16.84
N ASN A 195 -4.96 33.87 17.08
CA ASN A 195 -6.19 33.61 16.32
C ASN A 195 -5.98 33.06 14.90
N ARG A 196 -4.77 32.60 14.56
CA ARG A 196 -4.46 32.00 13.24
C ARG A 196 -5.18 30.69 12.92
N GLY A 197 -5.50 29.89 13.94
CA GLY A 197 -6.03 28.53 13.72
C GLY A 197 -5.09 27.66 12.88
N ALA A 198 -5.65 26.85 11.98
CA ALA A 198 -4.92 25.97 11.08
C ALA A 198 -4.33 26.72 9.86
N THR A 199 -3.59 27.80 10.09
CA THR A 199 -2.93 28.57 9.03
C THR A 199 -1.46 28.19 8.97
N LEU A 200 -1.04 27.50 7.91
CA LEU A 200 0.36 27.14 7.69
C LEU A 200 1.21 28.38 7.38
N GLY A 201 2.42 28.44 7.95
CA GLY A 201 3.44 29.43 7.63
C GLY A 201 4.22 29.05 6.38
N SER A 202 5.05 29.97 5.88
CA SER A 202 5.85 29.72 4.66
C SER A 202 6.92 28.61 4.81
N TYR A 203 7.26 28.24 6.04
CA TYR A 203 8.15 27.12 6.34
C TYR A 203 7.49 25.77 6.06
N ASP A 204 6.20 25.61 6.37
CA ASP A 204 5.59 24.28 6.51
C ASP A 204 5.36 23.56 5.17
N PRO A 205 4.79 24.21 4.11
CA PRO A 205 4.48 23.55 2.84
C PRO A 205 5.71 22.91 2.17
N PRO A 206 6.86 23.60 2.00
CA PRO A 206 8.04 22.97 1.38
C PRO A 206 8.59 21.79 2.19
N ILE A 207 8.35 21.73 3.50
CA ILE A 207 8.85 20.66 4.35
C ILE A 207 7.93 19.43 4.28
N VAL A 208 6.61 19.61 4.40
CA VAL A 208 5.67 18.47 4.23
C VAL A 208 5.74 17.90 2.82
N GLN A 209 5.98 18.72 1.81
CA GLN A 209 6.12 18.28 0.41
C GLN A 209 7.35 17.41 0.15
N LYS A 210 8.38 17.45 1.02
CA LYS A 210 9.49 16.48 0.96
C LYS A 210 9.03 15.06 1.29
N VAL A 211 7.94 14.92 2.03
CA VAL A 211 7.35 13.64 2.46
C VAL A 211 6.19 13.26 1.54
N HIS A 212 5.33 14.24 1.24
CA HIS A 212 4.10 14.09 0.48
C HIS A 212 4.00 15.20 -0.57
N PRO A 213 4.57 14.98 -1.78
CA PRO A 213 4.52 15.96 -2.86
C PRO A 213 3.10 16.41 -3.19
N GLN A 214 2.92 17.67 -3.59
CA GLN A 214 1.61 18.17 -4.05
C GLN A 214 1.23 17.63 -5.43
N GLY A 215 2.22 17.45 -6.29
CA GLY A 215 2.11 16.81 -7.59
C GLY A 215 3.31 15.90 -7.81
N ASN A 216 3.22 15.02 -8.80
CA ASN A 216 4.13 13.89 -8.98
C ASN A 216 4.27 13.04 -7.70
N THR A 217 3.29 12.19 -7.45
CA THR A 217 3.37 11.26 -6.31
C THR A 217 4.29 10.11 -6.67
N PRO A 218 5.05 9.54 -5.72
CA PRO A 218 5.87 8.37 -6.03
C PRO A 218 5.07 7.23 -6.68
N PRO A 219 5.69 6.50 -7.62
CA PRO A 219 5.03 5.34 -8.21
C PRO A 219 4.82 4.26 -7.15
N TYR A 220 3.95 3.30 -7.43
CA TYR A 220 3.59 2.23 -6.52
C TYR A 220 3.52 0.89 -7.23
N GLY A 221 3.39 -0.16 -6.44
CA GLY A 221 3.17 -1.51 -6.93
C GLY A 221 2.65 -2.41 -5.83
N TYR A 222 2.44 -3.67 -6.17
CA TYR A 222 1.86 -4.66 -5.28
C TYR A 222 2.79 -5.86 -5.23
N SER A 223 2.92 -6.49 -4.06
CA SER A 223 3.65 -7.74 -3.95
C SER A 223 3.04 -8.84 -4.83
N ARG A 224 3.85 -9.83 -5.22
CA ARG A 224 3.42 -11.00 -5.99
C ARG A 224 3.83 -12.28 -5.27
N VAL A 225 3.13 -13.35 -5.61
CA VAL A 225 3.44 -14.71 -5.17
C VAL A 225 3.58 -15.60 -6.39
N MET A 226 4.41 -16.63 -6.30
CA MET A 226 4.69 -17.56 -7.39
C MET A 226 4.63 -18.99 -6.86
N ASP A 227 3.94 -19.85 -7.60
CA ASP A 227 3.96 -21.30 -7.44
C ASP A 227 4.76 -21.86 -8.62
N ILE A 228 5.93 -22.44 -8.34
CA ILE A 228 6.93 -22.72 -9.37
C ILE A 228 6.78 -24.15 -9.89
N VAL A 229 6.63 -24.29 -11.20
CA VAL A 229 6.70 -25.58 -11.90
C VAL A 229 8.17 -25.93 -12.13
N THR A 230 8.59 -27.13 -11.75
CA THR A 230 9.97 -27.59 -11.93
C THR A 230 10.00 -28.84 -12.81
N ALA A 231 11.01 -28.92 -13.69
CA ALA A 231 11.19 -30.04 -14.58
C ALA A 231 12.66 -30.14 -15.03
N SER A 232 13.00 -31.25 -15.70
CA SER A 232 14.30 -31.42 -16.37
C SER A 232 14.08 -31.90 -17.82
N PRO A 233 14.34 -31.07 -18.84
CA PRO A 233 14.81 -29.67 -18.77
C PRO A 233 13.77 -28.74 -18.13
N GLN A 234 14.21 -27.54 -17.72
CA GLN A 234 13.31 -26.53 -17.13
C GLN A 234 12.15 -26.20 -18.08
N PRO A 235 10.94 -25.95 -17.57
CA PRO A 235 9.79 -25.61 -18.40
C PRO A 235 10.07 -24.37 -19.25
N ASN A 236 9.82 -24.45 -20.56
CA ASN A 236 9.93 -23.33 -21.48
C ASN A 236 8.56 -23.00 -22.09
N VAL A 237 7.62 -22.68 -21.20
CA VAL A 237 6.22 -22.40 -21.53
C VAL A 237 5.91 -20.97 -21.11
N ALA A 238 5.23 -20.21 -21.98
CA ALA A 238 4.91 -18.82 -21.70
C ALA A 238 4.03 -18.70 -20.43
N GLY A 239 4.32 -17.71 -19.58
CA GLY A 239 3.61 -17.49 -18.31
C GLY A 239 4.09 -18.36 -17.15
N VAL A 240 4.58 -19.58 -17.41
CA VAL A 240 5.10 -20.47 -16.37
C VAL A 240 6.33 -19.86 -15.70
N ASN A 241 6.35 -19.91 -14.36
CA ASN A 241 7.42 -19.38 -13.51
C ASN A 241 7.77 -17.91 -13.77
N SER A 242 6.78 -17.11 -14.15
CA SER A 242 6.96 -15.68 -14.38
C SER A 242 5.81 -14.87 -13.81
N VAL A 243 6.10 -13.65 -13.39
CA VAL A 243 5.10 -12.64 -13.00
C VAL A 243 5.43 -11.30 -13.62
N GLY A 244 4.40 -10.51 -13.91
CA GLY A 244 4.46 -9.14 -14.35
C GLY A 244 5.13 -8.25 -13.31
N ALA A 245 6.25 -7.64 -13.70
CA ALA A 245 6.94 -6.61 -12.93
C ALA A 245 6.30 -5.24 -13.24
N THR A 246 5.01 -5.13 -12.92
CA THR A 246 4.15 -3.98 -13.27
C THR A 246 4.10 -2.97 -12.13
N GLY A 247 4.62 -1.77 -12.42
CA GLY A 247 4.47 -0.58 -11.57
C GLY A 247 3.31 0.29 -12.03
N TYR A 248 2.87 1.17 -11.15
CA TYR A 248 1.78 2.09 -11.38
C TYR A 248 2.16 3.51 -10.97
N ASP A 249 1.58 4.47 -11.67
CA ASP A 249 1.80 5.88 -11.48
C ASP A 249 0.45 6.60 -11.62
N LEU A 250 0.18 7.59 -10.77
CA LEU A 250 -1.08 8.36 -10.81
C LEU A 250 -1.05 9.46 -11.87
N GLN A 251 0.13 9.98 -12.18
CA GLN A 251 0.38 11.00 -13.18
C GLN A 251 0.49 10.41 -14.59
N GLY A 252 0.74 9.10 -14.67
CA GLY A 252 0.82 8.37 -15.94
C GLY A 252 2.23 8.38 -16.54
N ASP A 253 3.23 8.68 -15.72
CA ASP A 253 4.63 8.69 -16.13
C ASP A 253 5.12 7.28 -16.53
N SER A 254 6.09 7.24 -17.44
CA SER A 254 6.72 5.99 -17.85
C SER A 254 7.65 5.49 -16.75
N LEU A 255 7.46 4.25 -16.34
CA LEU A 255 8.23 3.66 -15.25
C LEU A 255 9.36 2.78 -15.76
N THR A 256 10.51 2.92 -15.11
CA THR A 256 11.60 1.96 -15.19
C THR A 256 11.48 0.96 -14.04
N THR A 257 11.72 -0.32 -14.34
CA THR A 257 11.66 -1.40 -13.36
C THR A 257 13.06 -1.95 -13.11
N SER A 258 13.41 -2.15 -11.84
CA SER A 258 14.68 -2.77 -11.44
C SER A 258 14.47 -3.92 -10.46
N LEU A 259 15.23 -5.01 -10.63
CA LEU A 259 15.44 -6.02 -9.60
C LEU A 259 16.53 -5.51 -8.64
N VAL A 260 16.13 -5.17 -7.41
CA VAL A 260 17.00 -4.56 -6.40
C VAL A 260 17.86 -5.61 -5.71
N SER A 261 17.25 -6.71 -5.31
CA SER A 261 17.91 -7.85 -4.70
C SER A 261 17.03 -9.09 -4.81
N SER A 262 17.65 -10.26 -4.72
CA SER A 262 16.94 -11.52 -4.62
C SER A 262 17.76 -12.55 -3.86
N SER A 263 17.07 -13.50 -3.24
CA SER A 263 17.70 -14.75 -2.80
C SER A 263 18.00 -15.65 -4.00
N ALA A 264 18.87 -16.63 -3.81
CA ALA A 264 19.32 -17.54 -4.87
C ALA A 264 19.68 -18.94 -4.35
N ASN A 265 18.98 -19.45 -3.33
CA ASN A 265 19.37 -20.73 -2.70
C ASN A 265 18.96 -21.94 -3.57
N ASN A 266 17.76 -21.90 -4.14
CA ASN A 266 17.13 -22.99 -4.88
C ASN A 266 16.97 -22.68 -6.39
N GLY A 267 17.41 -21.52 -6.83
CA GLY A 267 17.24 -21.03 -8.19
C GLY A 267 17.64 -19.57 -8.32
N SER A 268 17.26 -18.94 -9.43
CA SER A 268 17.61 -17.55 -9.72
C SER A 268 16.45 -16.78 -10.33
N PHE A 269 16.34 -15.50 -9.96
CA PHE A 269 15.42 -14.56 -10.60
C PHE A 269 16.11 -13.81 -11.74
N ALA A 270 15.37 -13.54 -12.81
CA ALA A 270 15.81 -12.71 -13.93
C ALA A 270 14.66 -11.78 -14.38
N LEU A 271 14.93 -10.49 -14.42
CA LEU A 271 14.00 -9.49 -14.96
C LEU A 271 14.24 -9.35 -16.47
N VAL A 272 13.29 -9.78 -17.30
CA VAL A 272 13.40 -9.77 -18.77
C VAL A 272 12.08 -9.31 -19.37
N GLY A 273 12.12 -8.22 -20.15
CA GLY A 273 10.95 -7.75 -20.90
C GLY A 273 9.74 -7.40 -20.03
N GLY A 274 9.96 -6.87 -18.81
CA GLY A 274 8.89 -6.52 -17.87
C GLY A 274 8.32 -7.72 -17.09
N LEU A 275 8.87 -8.92 -17.29
CA LEU A 275 8.54 -10.10 -16.49
C LEU A 275 9.69 -10.43 -15.54
N LEU A 276 9.37 -10.71 -14.29
CA LEU A 276 10.28 -11.36 -13.38
C LEU A 276 10.10 -12.87 -13.53
N LYS A 277 11.12 -13.54 -14.06
CA LYS A 277 11.18 -14.99 -14.23
C LYS A 277 11.96 -15.63 -13.10
N TYR A 278 11.56 -16.83 -12.71
CA TYR A 278 12.31 -17.66 -11.77
C TYR A 278 12.71 -18.98 -12.44
N THR A 279 13.94 -19.41 -12.25
CA THR A 279 14.45 -20.69 -12.75
C THR A 279 14.98 -21.50 -11.58
N ALA A 280 14.40 -22.68 -11.34
CA ALA A 280 14.85 -23.58 -10.29
C ALA A 280 16.15 -24.30 -10.71
N ASN A 281 17.02 -24.60 -9.75
CA ASN A 281 18.31 -25.27 -10.01
C ASN A 281 18.16 -26.77 -10.30
N PHE A 282 17.06 -27.39 -9.84
CA PHE A 282 16.81 -28.82 -9.96
C PHE A 282 15.29 -29.08 -9.99
N PRO A 283 14.85 -30.19 -10.60
CA PRO A 283 13.47 -30.66 -10.45
C PRO A 283 13.22 -31.05 -8.99
N VAL A 284 12.21 -30.44 -8.36
CA VAL A 284 11.83 -30.68 -6.97
C VAL A 284 10.32 -30.59 -6.82
N ASP A 285 9.77 -31.53 -6.06
CA ASP A 285 8.37 -31.46 -5.64
C ASP A 285 8.30 -31.03 -4.17
N ALA A 286 7.80 -29.82 -3.93
CA ALA A 286 7.53 -29.28 -2.61
C ALA A 286 6.18 -28.53 -2.64
N PRO A 287 5.06 -29.26 -2.82
CA PRO A 287 3.75 -28.67 -3.11
C PRO A 287 3.09 -28.04 -1.88
N ASN A 288 3.66 -28.23 -0.69
CA ASN A 288 3.23 -27.57 0.54
C ASN A 288 3.47 -26.07 0.41
N ARG A 289 2.43 -25.37 -0.04
CA ARG A 289 2.44 -23.94 -0.28
C ARG A 289 2.47 -23.16 1.03
N PHE A 290 3.44 -22.25 1.16
CA PHE A 290 3.46 -21.30 2.27
C PHE A 290 2.24 -20.38 2.25
N ASP A 291 1.80 -19.96 3.43
CA ASP A 291 0.68 -19.03 3.56
C ASP A 291 1.04 -17.67 2.92
N PRO A 292 0.32 -17.24 1.86
CA PRO A 292 0.57 -15.95 1.23
C PRO A 292 0.29 -14.76 2.15
N ALA A 293 -0.53 -14.91 3.20
CA ALA A 293 -0.74 -13.89 4.23
C ALA A 293 0.48 -13.73 5.16
N GLY A 294 1.27 -14.79 5.31
CA GLY A 294 2.48 -14.82 6.13
C GLY A 294 3.68 -14.17 5.43
N SER A 295 4.86 -14.30 6.03
CA SER A 295 6.13 -13.80 5.49
C SER A 295 7.06 -14.90 4.93
N GLN A 296 6.67 -16.17 5.05
CA GLN A 296 7.47 -17.30 4.58
C GLN A 296 7.57 -17.32 3.06
N ALA A 297 8.70 -17.81 2.56
CA ALA A 297 8.97 -18.05 1.16
C ALA A 297 10.15 -19.02 1.03
N TRP A 298 10.20 -19.76 -0.08
CA TRP A 298 11.42 -20.49 -0.48
C TRP A 298 12.48 -19.54 -0.99
N GLU A 299 12.04 -18.57 -1.81
CA GLU A 299 12.88 -17.54 -2.39
C GLU A 299 12.10 -16.23 -2.47
N SER A 300 12.81 -15.10 -2.47
CA SER A 300 12.22 -13.78 -2.61
C SER A 300 13.05 -12.88 -3.50
N ALA A 301 12.38 -11.96 -4.17
CA ALA A 301 12.96 -10.90 -4.97
C ALA A 301 12.30 -9.57 -4.63
N PHE A 302 13.07 -8.49 -4.67
CA PHE A 302 12.59 -7.14 -4.42
C PHE A 302 12.70 -6.33 -5.70
N LEU A 303 11.55 -5.89 -6.21
CA LEU A 303 11.43 -5.02 -7.37
C LEU A 303 11.27 -3.57 -6.91
N ARG A 304 11.60 -2.64 -7.81
CA ARG A 304 11.37 -1.21 -7.62
C ARG A 304 11.00 -0.55 -8.94
N PHE A 305 10.11 0.43 -8.86
CA PHE A 305 9.65 1.24 -9.98
C PHE A 305 10.09 2.68 -9.82
N ASN A 306 10.50 3.33 -10.90
CA ASN A 306 11.01 4.70 -10.88
C ASN A 306 10.47 5.50 -12.08
N ASP A 307 9.93 6.68 -11.81
CA ASP A 307 9.33 7.65 -12.77
C ASP A 307 10.37 8.67 -13.31
N GLY A 308 11.65 8.51 -12.95
CA GLY A 308 12.73 9.47 -13.22
C GLY A 308 13.04 10.45 -12.06
N VAL A 309 12.13 10.59 -11.09
CA VAL A 309 12.24 11.54 -9.96
C VAL A 309 12.10 10.82 -8.61
N HIS A 310 11.02 10.07 -8.45
CA HIS A 310 10.62 9.28 -7.30
C HIS A 310 10.80 7.78 -7.55
N ALA A 311 10.72 7.00 -6.48
CA ALA A 311 10.75 5.55 -6.58
C ALA A 311 9.72 4.92 -5.66
N SER A 312 9.13 3.82 -6.11
CA SER A 312 8.18 3.07 -5.31
C SER A 312 8.83 2.51 -4.05
N PRO A 313 8.01 2.17 -3.04
CA PRO A 313 8.37 1.15 -2.08
C PRO A 313 8.91 -0.10 -2.78
N TYR A 314 9.78 -0.84 -2.11
CA TYR A 314 10.17 -2.17 -2.60
C TYR A 314 8.95 -3.07 -2.67
N VAL A 315 8.78 -3.71 -3.82
CA VAL A 315 7.71 -4.67 -4.08
C VAL A 315 8.31 -6.06 -3.98
N THR A 316 7.73 -6.91 -3.13
CA THR A 316 8.27 -8.25 -2.90
C THR A 316 7.59 -9.26 -3.82
N VAL A 317 8.36 -10.10 -4.49
CA VAL A 317 7.89 -11.31 -5.17
C VAL A 317 8.40 -12.52 -4.37
N ARG A 318 7.50 -13.46 -4.04
CA ARG A 318 7.85 -14.64 -3.23
C ARG A 318 7.48 -15.94 -3.92
N VAL A 319 8.41 -16.90 -3.89
CA VAL A 319 8.14 -18.29 -4.27
C VAL A 319 7.56 -19.03 -3.07
N LEU A 320 6.35 -19.55 -3.22
CA LEU A 320 5.60 -20.18 -2.11
C LEU A 320 5.59 -21.71 -2.16
N SER A 321 5.74 -22.31 -3.33
CA SER A 321 5.81 -23.77 -3.53
C SER A 321 6.62 -24.13 -4.77
N TYR A 322 7.01 -25.41 -4.82
CA TYR A 322 7.54 -26.06 -6.02
C TYR A 322 6.67 -27.25 -6.41
N HIS A 323 6.42 -27.40 -7.69
CA HIS A 323 5.54 -28.40 -8.25
C HIS A 323 6.27 -29.14 -9.35
N LEU A 324 6.47 -30.44 -9.21
CA LEU A 324 7.14 -31.23 -10.22
C LEU A 324 6.21 -31.50 -11.42
N ASP A 325 6.75 -31.30 -12.62
CA ASP A 325 6.16 -31.70 -13.90
C ASP A 325 7.13 -32.69 -14.57
N THR A 326 6.69 -33.94 -14.74
CA THR A 326 7.46 -34.98 -15.42
C THR A 326 6.91 -35.36 -16.78
N ARG A 327 5.82 -34.73 -17.23
CA ARG A 327 5.04 -35.15 -18.40
C ARG A 327 4.67 -33.97 -19.29
N PRO A 328 4.92 -34.06 -20.60
CA PRO A 328 5.64 -35.14 -21.31
C PRO A 328 7.12 -35.27 -20.89
N ALA A 329 7.63 -36.50 -20.91
CA ALA A 329 8.99 -36.78 -20.47
C ALA A 329 10.01 -36.00 -21.33
N GLY A 330 10.85 -35.19 -20.69
CA GLY A 330 11.87 -34.36 -21.36
C GLY A 330 11.32 -33.12 -22.07
N ALA A 331 10.01 -32.85 -21.95
CA ALA A 331 9.35 -31.72 -22.61
C ALA A 331 8.13 -31.27 -21.79
N SER A 332 8.36 -30.91 -20.52
CA SER A 332 7.36 -30.34 -19.60
C SER A 332 6.42 -29.39 -20.33
N ASP A 333 5.11 -29.62 -20.17
CA ASP A 333 4.07 -28.80 -20.78
C ASP A 333 3.62 -27.64 -19.87
N GLY A 334 4.22 -27.54 -18.68
CA GLY A 334 3.99 -26.48 -17.72
C GLY A 334 2.86 -26.79 -16.74
N ILE A 335 2.25 -27.97 -16.82
CA ILE A 335 1.24 -28.43 -15.87
C ILE A 335 1.88 -29.38 -14.85
N PRO A 336 1.81 -29.08 -13.55
CA PRO A 336 2.28 -30.01 -12.52
C PRO A 336 1.59 -31.37 -12.53
N ASP A 337 2.38 -32.42 -12.31
CA ASP A 337 1.89 -33.80 -12.17
C ASP A 337 0.80 -33.89 -11.09
N GLY A 338 1.03 -33.28 -9.92
CA GLY A 338 0.06 -33.27 -8.83
C GLY A 338 -1.27 -32.62 -9.20
N TRP A 339 -1.23 -31.49 -9.93
CA TRP A 339 -2.43 -30.80 -10.38
C TRP A 339 -3.17 -31.61 -11.44
N ALA A 340 -2.46 -32.20 -12.40
CA ALA A 340 -3.05 -33.06 -13.43
C ALA A 340 -3.68 -34.33 -12.81
N GLN A 341 -3.02 -34.95 -11.84
CA GLN A 341 -3.54 -36.11 -11.12
C GLN A 341 -4.83 -35.77 -10.35
N THR A 342 -4.88 -34.63 -9.67
CA THR A 342 -6.06 -34.20 -8.92
C THR A 342 -7.25 -33.90 -9.83
N ASN A 343 -7.02 -33.23 -10.96
CA ASN A 343 -8.12 -32.76 -11.81
C ASN A 343 -8.55 -33.75 -12.89
N PHE A 344 -7.62 -34.54 -13.41
CA PHE A 344 -7.87 -35.47 -14.54
C PHE A 344 -7.78 -36.94 -14.14
N GLY A 345 -7.31 -37.26 -12.94
CA GLY A 345 -7.04 -38.63 -12.51
C GLY A 345 -5.83 -39.27 -13.21
N SER A 346 -5.08 -38.51 -14.01
CA SER A 346 -3.92 -38.97 -14.77
C SER A 346 -2.92 -37.82 -14.94
N ILE A 347 -1.64 -38.14 -14.75
CA ILE A 347 -0.53 -37.21 -15.05
C ILE A 347 -0.12 -37.23 -16.52
N THR A 348 -0.66 -38.15 -17.33
CA THR A 348 -0.31 -38.25 -18.75
C THR A 348 -1.26 -37.42 -19.59
N PRO A 349 -0.77 -36.38 -20.30
CA PRO A 349 -1.57 -35.57 -21.20
C PRO A 349 -2.17 -36.42 -22.33
N SER A 350 -3.45 -36.21 -22.63
CA SER A 350 -4.17 -36.96 -23.67
C SER A 350 -5.10 -36.05 -24.44
N SER A 351 -4.92 -36.00 -25.77
CA SER A 351 -5.81 -35.25 -26.65
C SER A 351 -7.22 -35.82 -26.69
N ALA A 352 -7.35 -37.15 -26.56
CA ALA A 352 -8.66 -37.82 -26.57
C ALA A 352 -9.45 -37.52 -25.30
N ALA A 353 -8.75 -37.36 -24.18
CA ALA A 353 -9.36 -36.99 -22.90
C ALA A 353 -9.39 -35.48 -22.66
N LYS A 354 -8.85 -34.66 -23.57
CA LYS A 354 -8.71 -33.19 -23.45
C LYS A 354 -7.90 -32.73 -22.23
N THR A 355 -6.85 -33.46 -21.87
CA THR A 355 -6.03 -33.18 -20.67
C THR A 355 -4.66 -32.59 -21.00
N ARG A 356 -4.39 -32.18 -22.25
CA ARG A 356 -3.14 -31.48 -22.59
C ARG A 356 -3.21 -30.02 -22.16
N ALA A 357 -2.05 -29.40 -21.96
CA ALA A 357 -1.94 -27.98 -21.59
C ALA A 357 -2.79 -27.03 -22.44
N GLN A 358 -2.87 -27.27 -23.75
CA GLN A 358 -3.64 -26.47 -24.71
C GLN A 358 -5.09 -26.92 -24.92
N ASP A 359 -5.51 -28.03 -24.30
CA ASP A 359 -6.89 -28.49 -24.38
C ASP A 359 -7.75 -27.77 -23.33
N ASP A 360 -9.06 -27.84 -23.51
CA ASP A 360 -10.09 -27.29 -22.62
C ASP A 360 -10.94 -28.47 -22.11
N TYR A 361 -10.66 -28.91 -20.88
CA TYR A 361 -11.20 -30.15 -20.33
C TYR A 361 -12.71 -30.07 -20.05
N ASP A 362 -13.19 -28.94 -19.52
CA ASP A 362 -14.60 -28.74 -19.17
C ASP A 362 -15.42 -27.90 -20.17
N GLY A 363 -14.78 -27.32 -21.18
CA GLY A 363 -15.43 -26.63 -22.29
C GLY A 363 -15.80 -25.18 -22.00
N ASP A 364 -15.17 -24.51 -21.04
CA ASP A 364 -15.47 -23.13 -20.66
C ASP A 364 -14.74 -22.07 -21.51
N GLY A 365 -13.84 -22.51 -22.39
CA GLY A 365 -13.05 -21.68 -23.28
C GLY A 365 -11.68 -21.28 -22.75
N LEU A 366 -11.29 -21.71 -21.54
CA LEU A 366 -9.93 -21.61 -21.02
C LEU A 366 -9.17 -22.92 -21.30
N THR A 367 -7.89 -22.79 -21.63
CA THR A 367 -7.02 -23.95 -21.70
C THR A 367 -6.61 -24.42 -20.30
N ASN A 368 -6.33 -25.71 -20.14
CA ASN A 368 -5.87 -26.28 -18.88
C ASN A 368 -4.64 -25.53 -18.30
N LEU A 369 -3.75 -25.02 -19.16
CA LEU A 369 -2.62 -24.19 -18.76
C LEU A 369 -3.05 -22.81 -18.24
N GLU A 370 -3.97 -22.13 -18.93
CA GLU A 370 -4.51 -20.84 -18.47
C GLU A 370 -5.18 -20.99 -17.10
N GLU A 371 -5.86 -22.10 -16.88
CA GLU A 371 -6.49 -22.40 -15.60
C GLU A 371 -5.47 -22.67 -14.49
N TRP A 372 -4.44 -23.48 -14.77
CA TRP A 372 -3.33 -23.66 -13.83
C TRP A 372 -2.71 -22.31 -13.45
N LEU A 373 -2.38 -21.48 -14.45
CA LEU A 373 -1.80 -20.17 -14.22
C LEU A 373 -2.75 -19.28 -13.40
N ALA A 374 -4.04 -19.25 -13.73
CA ALA A 374 -5.06 -18.48 -13.02
C ALA A 374 -5.40 -19.03 -11.62
N GLY A 375 -5.02 -20.28 -11.34
CA GLY A 375 -5.43 -21.02 -10.15
C GLY A 375 -6.92 -21.36 -10.13
N THR A 376 -7.50 -21.56 -11.32
CA THR A 376 -8.86 -22.06 -11.50
C THR A 376 -8.85 -23.58 -11.70
N GLY A 377 -10.01 -24.18 -11.96
CA GLY A 377 -10.23 -25.61 -11.85
C GLY A 377 -10.82 -26.20 -13.12
N PRO A 378 -10.08 -27.06 -13.84
CA PRO A 378 -10.38 -27.47 -15.22
C PRO A 378 -11.50 -28.47 -15.34
N ALA A 379 -12.01 -28.98 -14.22
CA ALA A 379 -13.06 -29.98 -14.17
C ALA A 379 -14.46 -29.36 -14.04
N THR A 380 -14.56 -28.03 -13.89
CA THR A 380 -15.82 -27.34 -13.63
C THR A 380 -15.84 -25.98 -14.32
N SER A 381 -16.70 -25.84 -15.31
CA SER A 381 -16.72 -24.64 -16.15
C SER A 381 -17.03 -23.34 -15.40
N ASN A 382 -17.56 -23.41 -14.17
CA ASN A 382 -17.80 -22.24 -13.31
C ASN A 382 -16.57 -21.77 -12.53
N SER A 383 -15.48 -22.53 -12.54
CA SER A 383 -14.21 -22.13 -11.94
C SER A 383 -13.45 -21.25 -12.93
N ARG A 384 -13.80 -19.97 -13.02
CA ARG A 384 -13.18 -19.02 -13.94
C ARG A 384 -13.19 -17.60 -13.40
N LEU A 385 -12.35 -16.73 -13.97
CA LEU A 385 -12.41 -15.29 -13.69
C LEU A 385 -13.72 -14.72 -14.26
N GLN A 386 -14.65 -14.36 -13.37
CA GLN A 386 -15.97 -13.86 -13.76
C GLN A 386 -16.41 -12.68 -12.89
N ILE A 387 -16.99 -11.66 -13.52
CA ILE A 387 -17.72 -10.60 -12.80
C ILE A 387 -19.01 -11.19 -12.25
N SER A 388 -19.18 -11.17 -10.93
CA SER A 388 -20.33 -11.74 -10.25
C SER A 388 -21.47 -10.73 -10.07
N THR A 389 -21.15 -9.48 -9.74
CA THR A 389 -22.15 -8.40 -9.63
C THR A 389 -21.58 -7.05 -10.06
N PHE A 390 -22.44 -6.18 -10.60
CA PHE A 390 -22.17 -4.77 -10.80
C PHE A 390 -23.45 -3.97 -10.53
N ASP A 391 -23.41 -3.07 -9.54
CA ASP A 391 -24.58 -2.27 -9.13
C ASP A 391 -24.63 -0.86 -9.74
N GLY A 392 -23.71 -0.57 -10.68
CA GLY A 392 -23.53 0.76 -11.27
C GLY A 392 -22.42 1.58 -10.61
N SER A 393 -21.83 1.13 -9.49
CA SER A 393 -20.68 1.76 -8.86
C SER A 393 -19.63 0.76 -8.39
N THR A 394 -20.09 -0.38 -7.86
CA THR A 394 -19.25 -1.42 -7.26
C THR A 394 -19.34 -2.69 -8.09
N LEU A 395 -18.17 -3.19 -8.51
CA LEU A 395 -18.00 -4.41 -9.29
C LEU A 395 -17.35 -5.47 -8.42
N ASN A 396 -18.00 -6.63 -8.29
CA ASN A 396 -17.45 -7.81 -7.63
C ASN A 396 -17.10 -8.88 -8.67
N PHE A 397 -16.00 -9.60 -8.46
CA PHE A 397 -15.53 -10.64 -9.36
C PHE A 397 -14.87 -11.78 -8.60
N ALA A 398 -14.92 -12.99 -9.16
CA ALA A 398 -14.19 -14.14 -8.66
C ALA A 398 -12.68 -13.90 -8.77
N ALA A 399 -11.93 -14.15 -7.71
CA ALA A 399 -10.51 -13.89 -7.65
C ALA A 399 -9.76 -15.00 -6.92
N ARG A 400 -8.47 -15.11 -7.21
CA ARG A 400 -7.53 -15.86 -6.39
C ARG A 400 -6.94 -14.89 -5.35
N PRO A 401 -7.00 -15.21 -4.04
CA PRO A 401 -6.36 -14.40 -3.03
C PRO A 401 -4.88 -14.14 -3.34
N TYR A 402 -4.41 -12.93 -3.05
CA TYR A 402 -3.02 -12.48 -3.22
C TYR A 402 -2.51 -12.40 -4.67
N GLU A 403 -3.43 -12.41 -5.64
CA GLU A 403 -3.17 -12.07 -7.04
C GLU A 403 -3.66 -10.66 -7.35
N VAL A 404 -3.00 -9.97 -8.29
CA VAL A 404 -3.37 -8.60 -8.63
C VAL A 404 -4.28 -8.56 -9.84
N TYR A 405 -5.32 -7.75 -9.75
CA TYR A 405 -6.30 -7.57 -10.79
C TYR A 405 -6.44 -6.10 -11.17
N GLU A 406 -6.59 -5.85 -12.45
CA GLU A 406 -6.94 -4.56 -13.01
C GLU A 406 -8.38 -4.60 -13.50
N VAL A 407 -9.15 -3.59 -13.12
CA VAL A 407 -10.42 -3.30 -13.80
C VAL A 407 -10.12 -2.27 -14.87
N VAL A 408 -10.38 -2.61 -16.12
CA VAL A 408 -10.30 -1.69 -17.24
C VAL A 408 -11.71 -1.40 -17.74
N GLY A 409 -11.90 -0.19 -18.24
CA GLY A 409 -13.17 0.28 -18.75
C GLY A 409 -13.05 0.82 -20.16
N SER A 410 -14.17 0.78 -20.88
CA SER A 410 -14.28 1.24 -22.26
C SER A 410 -15.63 1.90 -22.49
N THR A 411 -15.67 2.85 -23.42
CA THR A 411 -16.91 3.48 -23.89
C THR A 411 -17.47 2.82 -25.15
N ASP A 412 -16.65 2.05 -25.87
CA ASP A 412 -16.91 1.62 -27.25
C ASP A 412 -16.37 0.20 -27.59
N PHE A 413 -15.80 -0.51 -26.62
CA PHE A 413 -15.08 -1.79 -26.78
C PHE A 413 -13.74 -1.73 -27.56
N SER A 414 -13.33 -0.57 -28.05
CA SER A 414 -12.09 -0.41 -28.82
C SER A 414 -10.92 -0.04 -27.92
N THR A 415 -11.13 0.96 -27.06
CA THR A 415 -10.09 1.51 -26.19
C THR A 415 -10.40 1.16 -24.76
N TRP A 416 -9.43 0.55 -24.08
CA TRP A 416 -9.55 0.10 -22.70
C TRP A 416 -8.53 0.83 -21.83
N THR A 417 -9.02 1.55 -20.82
CA THR A 417 -8.18 2.26 -19.85
C THR A 417 -8.46 1.78 -18.44
N ARG A 418 -7.46 1.86 -17.57
CA ARG A 418 -7.60 1.41 -16.19
C ARG A 418 -8.66 2.25 -15.46
N SER A 419 -9.62 1.58 -14.84
CA SER A 419 -10.70 2.20 -14.07
C SER A 419 -10.35 2.20 -12.57
N GLY A 420 -9.41 3.06 -12.22
CA GLY A 420 -8.94 3.27 -10.85
C GLY A 420 -7.73 2.43 -10.44
N THR A 421 -7.53 2.21 -9.15
CA THR A 421 -6.39 1.44 -8.61
C THR A 421 -6.59 -0.08 -8.79
N PRO A 422 -5.50 -0.83 -9.05
CA PRO A 422 -5.54 -2.29 -9.04
C PRO A 422 -6.05 -2.86 -7.71
N VAL A 423 -6.61 -4.05 -7.77
CA VAL A 423 -7.19 -4.77 -6.63
C VAL A 423 -6.29 -5.95 -6.28
N LEU A 424 -5.95 -6.09 -5.00
CA LEU A 424 -5.26 -7.25 -4.43
C LEU A 424 -6.20 -7.93 -3.42
N PRO A 425 -7.05 -8.88 -3.84
CA PRO A 425 -8.01 -9.54 -2.96
C PRO A 425 -7.31 -10.40 -1.90
N LEU A 426 -7.86 -10.42 -0.69
CA LEU A 426 -7.42 -11.34 0.39
C LEU A 426 -8.32 -12.59 0.49
N THR A 427 -9.43 -12.59 -0.24
CA THR A 427 -10.43 -13.65 -0.30
C THR A 427 -10.69 -14.02 -1.75
N THR A 428 -11.59 -14.97 -1.99
CA THR A 428 -11.95 -15.42 -3.34
C THR A 428 -12.82 -14.43 -4.12
N THR A 429 -13.07 -13.25 -3.56
CA THR A 429 -13.84 -12.18 -4.20
C THR A 429 -13.01 -10.92 -4.25
N GLY A 430 -12.78 -10.39 -5.45
CA GLY A 430 -12.27 -9.04 -5.65
C GLY A 430 -13.42 -8.04 -5.75
N THR A 431 -13.22 -6.85 -5.19
CA THR A 431 -14.19 -5.75 -5.22
C THR A 431 -13.51 -4.49 -5.73
N ARG A 432 -14.16 -3.81 -6.68
CA ARG A 432 -13.76 -2.50 -7.19
C ARG A 432 -14.90 -1.51 -7.03
N ASP A 433 -14.69 -0.53 -6.16
CA ASP A 433 -15.63 0.56 -5.93
C ASP A 433 -15.35 1.79 -6.81
N GLY A 434 -16.32 2.68 -6.88
CA GLY A 434 -16.16 4.01 -7.50
C GLY A 434 -16.09 3.98 -9.02
N LEU A 435 -16.69 2.97 -9.65
CA LEU A 435 -16.72 2.81 -11.12
C LEU A 435 -17.86 3.57 -11.82
N GLY A 436 -18.75 4.25 -11.08
CA GLY A 436 -19.97 4.87 -11.62
C GLY A 436 -19.77 5.99 -12.64
N ALA A 437 -20.80 6.81 -12.87
CA ALA A 437 -20.86 7.82 -13.95
C ALA A 437 -19.65 8.79 -14.02
N SER A 438 -18.89 8.93 -12.93
CA SER A 438 -17.64 9.68 -12.88
C SER A 438 -16.52 9.13 -13.77
N THR A 439 -16.53 7.84 -14.12
CA THR A 439 -15.52 7.23 -15.01
C THR A 439 -15.85 7.39 -16.50
N GLY A 440 -17.12 7.67 -16.83
CA GLY A 440 -17.60 7.74 -18.21
C GLY A 440 -17.61 6.40 -18.98
N HIS A 441 -17.10 5.32 -18.38
CA HIS A 441 -17.04 4.00 -19.01
C HIS A 441 -18.41 3.30 -19.00
N LYS A 442 -18.69 2.55 -20.07
CA LYS A 442 -19.95 1.80 -20.26
C LYS A 442 -19.75 0.29 -20.10
N PHE A 443 -18.54 -0.17 -20.38
CA PHE A 443 -18.16 -1.58 -20.36
C PHE A 443 -16.94 -1.74 -19.47
N PHE A 444 -16.91 -2.84 -18.71
CA PHE A 444 -15.81 -3.18 -17.81
C PHE A 444 -15.30 -4.57 -18.11
N GLN A 445 -13.98 -4.74 -17.98
CA GLN A 445 -13.31 -6.02 -18.01
C GLN A 445 -12.39 -6.11 -16.79
N VAL A 446 -12.34 -7.28 -16.17
CA VAL A 446 -11.35 -7.61 -15.15
C VAL A 446 -10.25 -8.42 -15.78
N ARG A 447 -9.00 -8.07 -15.50
CA ARG A 447 -7.81 -8.77 -15.97
C ARG A 447 -6.94 -9.10 -14.77
N ARG A 448 -6.47 -10.34 -14.68
CA ARG A 448 -5.36 -10.65 -13.78
C ARG A 448 -4.09 -10.05 -14.37
N VAL A 449 -3.31 -9.38 -13.55
CA VAL A 449 -1.96 -8.94 -13.92
C VAL A 449 -1.10 -10.21 -13.95
N PRO A 450 -0.45 -10.53 -15.10
CA PRO A 450 0.34 -11.74 -15.26
C PRO A 450 1.40 -11.95 -14.18
#